data_AF-A0A5K1D714-F1
#
_entry.id   AF-A0A5K1D714-F1
#
_cell.length_a   1.000
_cell.length_b   1.000
_cell.length_c   1.000
_cell.angle_alpha   90.00
_cell.angle_beta   90.00
_cell.angle_gamma   90.00
#
_symmetry.space_group_name_H-M   'P 1'
#
loop_
_entity.id
_entity.type
_entity.pdbx_description
1 polymer ?
#
loop_
_entity_poly.entity_id
_entity_poly.type
_entity_poly.pdbx_seq_one_letter_code
_entity_poly.pdbx_strand_id
1 'polypeptide(L)' 'KEENRNKLRYLLGEAMGGAVALLVHKRQPTYWDGAILVSPMLK' A
#
# COMPACT_ATOMS: atom_id res chain seq x y z
N LYS A 1 -13.52 13.71 -10.88
CA LYS A 1 -13.20 13.18 -9.54
C LYS A 1 -11.68 13.21 -9.38
N GLU A 2 -11.16 14.30 -8.81
CA GLU A 2 -9.73 14.64 -8.86
C GLU A 2 -9.17 14.89 -7.44
N GLU A 3 -9.68 14.12 -6.47
CA GLU A 3 -9.52 14.44 -5.04
C GLU A 3 -8.14 14.11 -4.44
N ASN A 4 -7.28 13.43 -5.20
CA ASN A 4 -6.04 12.82 -4.71
C ASN A 4 -4.80 13.11 -5.58
N ARG A 5 -4.78 14.15 -6.43
CA ARG A 5 -3.63 14.41 -7.34
C ARG A 5 -2.39 14.96 -6.65
N ASN A 6 -2.52 15.65 -5.51
CA ASN A 6 -1.40 16.24 -4.76
C ASN A 6 -1.29 15.71 -3.32
N LYS A 7 -1.87 14.54 -3.05
CA LYS A 7 -1.83 13.92 -1.72
C LYS A 7 -0.98 12.67 -1.79
N LEU A 8 -0.22 12.44 -0.73
CA LEU A 8 0.54 11.21 -0.55
C LEU A 8 -0.43 10.02 -0.48
N ARG A 9 -0.10 8.96 -1.20
CA ARG A 9 -0.89 7.75 -1.37
C ARG A 9 -0.13 6.58 -0.79
N TYR A 10 -0.57 6.15 0.40
CA TYR A 10 -0.03 5.00 1.08
C TYR A 10 -1.01 3.84 1.04
N LEU A 11 -0.50 2.63 0.82
CA LEU A 11 -1.24 1.39 0.99
C LEU A 11 -1.04 0.87 2.42
N LEU A 12 -2.11 0.66 3.17
CA LEU A 12 -2.05 -0.04 4.45
C LEU A 12 -2.47 -1.49 4.23
N GLY A 13 -1.62 -2.44 4.62
CA GLY A 13 -1.92 -3.86 4.53
C GLY A 13 -1.67 -4.58 5.84
N GLU A 14 -2.65 -5.36 6.30
CA GLU A 14 -2.57 -6.20 7.51
C GLU A 14 -2.74 -7.68 7.15
N ALA A 15 -1.94 -8.55 7.78
CA ALA A 15 -1.85 -9.98 7.46
C ALA A 15 -1.69 -10.24 5.94
N MET A 16 -2.62 -10.97 5.30
CA MET A 16 -2.63 -11.19 3.85
C MET A 16 -2.75 -9.88 3.06
N GLY A 17 -3.39 -8.86 3.62
CA GLY A 17 -3.48 -7.52 3.05
C GLY A 17 -2.11 -6.86 2.88
N GLY A 18 -1.10 -7.21 3.68
CA GLY A 18 0.28 -6.77 3.50
C GLY A 18 0.92 -7.29 2.21
N ALA A 19 0.70 -8.57 1.89
CA ALA A 19 1.14 -9.16 0.62
C ALA A 19 0.43 -8.52 -0.58
N VAL A 20 -0.87 -8.23 -0.45
CA VAL A 20 -1.64 -7.52 -1.48
C VAL A 20 -1.14 -6.09 -1.65
N ALA A 21 -0.84 -5.36 -0.57
CA ALA A 21 -0.27 -4.01 -0.63
C ALA A 21 1.08 -3.99 -1.38
N LEU A 22 1.96 -4.96 -1.11
CA LEU A 22 3.22 -5.12 -1.86
C LEU A 22 2.99 -5.40 -3.35
N LEU A 23 2.02 -6.26 -3.67
CA LEU A 23 1.73 -6.65 -5.05
C LEU A 23 1.14 -5.49 -5.84
N VAL A 24 0.27 -4.69 -5.23
CA VAL A 24 -0.29 -3.47 -5.81
C VAL A 24 0.77 -2.39 -5.99
N HIS A 25 1.63 -2.17 -5.00
CA HIS A 25 2.75 -1.22 -5.11
C HIS A 25 3.70 -1.60 -6.26
N LYS A 26 4.04 -2.89 -6.40
CA LYS A 26 4.86 -3.39 -7.52
C LYS A 26 4.20 -3.20 -8.88
N ARG A 27 2.87 -3.30 -8.95
CA ARG A 27 2.11 -3.15 -10.20
C ARG A 27 1.97 -1.70 -10.65
N GLN A 28 1.97 -0.75 -9.70
CA GLN A 28 1.85 0.68 -9.98
C GLN A 28 2.81 1.52 -9.12
N PRO A 29 4.13 1.44 -9.37
CA PRO A 29 5.14 2.07 -8.52
C PRO A 29 5.11 3.60 -8.57
N THR A 30 4.56 4.21 -9.62
CA THR A 30 4.44 5.67 -9.77
C THR A 30 3.12 6.25 -9.24
N TYR A 31 2.17 5.38 -8.88
CA TYR A 31 0.86 5.80 -8.38
C TYR A 31 0.81 5.84 -6.84
N TRP A 32 1.62 5.00 -6.18
CA TRP A 32 1.68 4.85 -4.74
C TRP A 32 3.02 5.34 -4.21
N ASP A 33 3.00 6.25 -3.26
CA ASP A 33 4.21 6.81 -2.64
C ASP A 33 4.85 5.84 -1.62
N GLY A 34 4.09 4.85 -1.14
CA GLY A 34 4.62 3.78 -0.30
C GLY A 34 3.57 2.81 0.19
N ALA A 35 4.01 1.80 0.95
CA ALA A 35 3.15 0.84 1.62
C ALA A 35 3.55 0.69 3.09
N ILE A 36 2.57 0.69 3.98
CA ILE A 36 2.69 0.45 5.42
C ILE A 36 2.20 -0.97 5.68
N LEU A 37 3.11 -1.83 6.14
CA LEU A 37 2.84 -3.21 6.49
C LEU A 37 2.64 -3.30 7.99
N VAL A 38 1.43 -3.59 8.43
CA VAL A 38 1.12 -3.82 9.85
C VAL A 38 0.77 -5.29 9.97
N SER A 39 1.69 -6.13 10.44
CA SER A 39 1.33 -7.52 10.74
C SER A 39 1.87 -7.89 12.11
N PRO A 40 1.00 -8.22 13.09
CA PRO A 40 1.43 -8.68 14.41
C PRO A 40 1.79 -10.18 14.44
N MET A 41 1.84 -10.89 13.31
CA MET A 41 2.14 -12.32 13.29
C MET A 41 3.37 -12.67 12.45
N LEU A 42 4.50 -12.82 13.16
CA LEU A 42 5.51 -13.84 12.91
C LEU A 42 5.28 -14.96 13.94
N LYS A 43 4.52 -15.98 13.55
CA LYS A 43 4.58 -17.33 14.10
C LYS A 43 4.45 -18.32 12.95
#